data_AF-A0A9N7LQH6-F1
#
_entry.id   AF-A0A9N7LQH6-F1
#
_cell.length_a   1.000
_cell.length_b   1.000
_cell.length_c   1.000
_cell.angle_alpha   90.00
_cell.angle_beta   90.00
_cell.angle_gamma   90.00
#
_symmetry.space_group_name_H-M   'P 1'
#
loop_
_entity.id
_entity.type
_entity.pdbx_description
1 polymer ?
#
loop_
_entity_poly.entity_id
_entity_poly.type
_entity_poly.pdbx_seq_one_letter_code
_entity_poly.pdbx_strand_id
1 'polypeptide(L)'
;MRWRLVGLLALVCVLVLGCGSSGSGGLGRGGEQEGPLSPEKVAELENPLRAKPSLEAAKDQYRAAVTRMADAIAALVPGLTWSMDVDSWNGCGGDYEWTRARTAYFMVGFSGPIPDDKWPQAVRIVKDGGQQFGATTFGVMKDKPGDHDVYLAGHGGVEFKLGTQVASSLTAQSDCRISETDTPSPPPTP
;
A
#
# COMPACT_ATOMS: atom_id res chain seq x y z
N MET A 1 45.84 -44.18 31.21
CA MET A 1 46.82 -44.89 30.34
C MET A 1 46.30 -44.84 28.92
N ARG A 2 46.96 -44.37 27.86
CA ARG A 2 48.27 -43.72 27.56
C ARG A 2 47.97 -42.94 26.25
N TRP A 3 48.11 -41.61 26.21
CA TRP A 3 49.31 -40.81 25.94
C TRP A 3 49.44 -40.38 24.46
N ARG A 4 49.25 -39.07 24.29
CA ARG A 4 49.70 -38.09 23.27
C ARG A 4 50.66 -38.56 22.18
N LEU A 5 50.47 -37.99 20.98
CA LEU A 5 51.56 -37.38 20.20
C LEU A 5 51.10 -36.05 19.61
N VAL A 6 51.90 -35.01 19.87
CA VAL A 6 51.86 -33.65 19.32
C VAL A 6 53.04 -33.53 18.34
N GLY A 7 52.84 -32.80 17.25
CA GLY A 7 53.90 -32.21 16.41
C GLY A 7 53.41 -31.99 14.98
N LEU A 8 53.82 -30.98 14.22
CA LEU A 8 54.48 -29.69 14.45
C LEU A 8 54.41 -28.98 13.08
N LEU A 9 54.06 -27.69 13.08
CA LEU A 9 54.24 -26.61 12.07
C LEU A 9 54.63 -26.93 10.60
N ALA A 10 53.94 -26.27 9.67
CA ALA A 10 54.60 -25.41 8.67
C ALA A 10 53.65 -24.31 8.16
N LEU A 11 54.05 -23.06 8.39
CA LEU A 11 53.41 -21.83 7.95
C LEU A 11 54.10 -21.40 6.63
N VAL A 12 53.34 -21.23 5.54
CA VAL A 12 53.84 -20.60 4.32
C VAL A 12 52.89 -19.48 3.93
N CYS A 13 53.31 -18.25 4.21
CA CYS A 13 52.69 -17.03 3.72
C CYS A 13 53.05 -16.83 2.24
N VAL A 14 52.06 -16.83 1.35
CA VAL A 14 52.22 -16.29 -0.01
C VAL A 14 51.41 -15.00 -0.11
N LEU A 15 52.14 -13.88 -0.07
CA LEU A 15 51.64 -12.57 -0.45
C LEU A 15 51.75 -12.44 -1.98
N VAL A 16 50.62 -12.25 -2.67
CA VAL A 16 50.62 -11.69 -4.03
C VAL A 16 49.80 -10.41 -4.00
N LEU A 17 50.52 -9.29 -4.00
CA LEU A 17 50.02 -7.95 -4.28
C LEU A 17 49.54 -7.90 -5.74
N GLY A 18 48.37 -7.28 -5.95
CA GLY A 18 47.73 -7.20 -7.26
C GLY A 18 48.24 -6.09 -8.18
N CYS A 19 47.72 -6.11 -9.42
CA CYS A 19 47.20 -4.97 -10.19
C CYS A 19 46.80 -5.47 -11.58
N GLY A 20 45.67 -4.98 -12.12
CA GLY A 20 45.40 -5.09 -13.56
C GLY A 20 43.93 -5.31 -13.93
N SER A 21 43.22 -4.21 -14.18
CA SER A 21 41.92 -4.17 -14.85
C SER A 21 42.02 -4.71 -16.27
N SER A 22 41.04 -5.51 -16.72
CA SER A 22 40.42 -5.47 -18.06
C SER A 22 39.34 -6.54 -18.15
N GLY A 23 38.12 -6.10 -18.45
CA GLY A 23 36.91 -6.92 -18.40
C GLY A 23 36.74 -7.89 -19.57
N SER A 24 35.72 -8.73 -19.41
CA SER A 24 34.88 -9.40 -20.43
C SER A 24 33.84 -10.17 -19.60
N GLY A 25 32.64 -9.66 -19.38
CA GLY A 25 31.55 -9.70 -20.36
C GLY A 25 30.50 -10.70 -19.87
N GLY A 26 29.38 -10.21 -19.36
CA GLY A 26 28.25 -11.03 -18.92
C GLY A 26 27.10 -10.14 -18.51
N LEU A 27 26.11 -10.04 -19.40
CA LEU A 27 24.90 -9.23 -19.24
C LEU A 27 24.20 -9.54 -17.90
N GLY A 28 24.05 -8.52 -17.07
CA GLY A 28 23.14 -8.50 -15.93
C GLY A 28 22.50 -7.13 -15.87
N ARG A 29 21.18 -7.10 -16.08
CA ARG A 29 20.28 -5.92 -16.03
C ARG A 29 20.72 -4.95 -14.94
N GLY A 30 20.82 -3.67 -15.31
CA GLY A 30 21.03 -2.59 -14.36
C GLY A 30 20.03 -2.73 -13.22
N GLY A 31 20.55 -2.93 -12.01
CA GLY A 31 19.81 -2.59 -10.81
C GLY A 31 19.66 -1.07 -10.85
N GLU A 32 18.46 -0.59 -11.16
CA GLU A 32 18.09 0.79 -10.89
C GLU A 32 18.45 1.08 -9.43
N GLN A 33 19.26 2.12 -9.23
CA GLN A 33 19.58 2.61 -7.89
C GLN A 33 18.28 3.07 -7.25
N GLU A 34 17.85 2.40 -6.17
CA GLU A 34 16.87 2.91 -5.22
C GLU A 34 17.48 4.14 -4.54
N GLY A 35 17.29 5.30 -5.17
CA GLY A 35 17.72 6.60 -4.69
C GLY A 35 16.73 7.67 -5.14
N PRO A 36 16.84 8.90 -4.61
CA PRO A 36 15.95 9.99 -4.98
C PRO A 36 15.93 10.19 -6.50
N LEU A 37 14.72 10.27 -7.08
CA LEU A 37 14.53 10.53 -8.49
C LEU A 37 15.06 11.92 -8.89
N SER A 38 15.50 12.06 -10.15
CA SER A 38 15.82 13.39 -10.68
C SER A 38 14.56 14.28 -10.72
N PRO A 39 14.70 15.61 -10.63
CA PRO A 39 13.56 16.52 -10.72
C PRO A 39 12.71 16.33 -11.98
N GLU A 40 13.35 16.00 -13.11
CA GLU A 40 12.68 15.75 -14.39
C GLU A 40 11.81 14.49 -14.31
N LYS A 41 12.34 13.41 -13.70
CA LYS A 41 11.59 12.15 -13.56
C LYS A 41 10.42 12.30 -12.57
N VAL A 42 10.60 13.08 -11.50
CA VAL A 42 9.50 13.44 -10.59
C VAL A 42 8.41 14.19 -11.35
N ALA A 43 8.77 15.20 -12.14
CA ALA A 43 7.80 15.96 -12.93
C ALA A 43 7.07 15.07 -13.95
N GLU A 44 7.79 14.18 -14.64
CA GLU A 44 7.20 13.21 -15.58
C GLU A 44 6.12 12.35 -14.92
N LEU A 45 6.37 11.84 -13.72
CA LEU A 45 5.43 11.00 -12.97
C LEU A 45 4.26 11.81 -12.38
N GLU A 46 4.51 12.99 -11.84
CA GLU A 46 3.47 13.79 -11.19
C GLU A 46 2.53 14.47 -12.20
N ASN A 47 2.99 14.82 -13.39
CA ASN A 47 2.20 15.57 -14.37
C ASN A 47 0.87 14.90 -14.76
N PRO A 48 0.82 13.59 -15.07
CA PRO A 48 -0.44 12.89 -15.28
C PRO A 48 -1.37 12.90 -14.05
N LEU A 49 -0.82 12.89 -12.84
CA LEU A 49 -1.62 12.93 -11.61
C LEU A 49 -2.27 14.30 -11.39
N ARG A 50 -1.64 15.38 -11.86
CA ARG A 50 -2.20 16.75 -11.79
C ARG A 50 -3.46 16.95 -12.64
N ALA A 51 -3.69 16.08 -13.62
CA ALA A 51 -4.93 16.08 -14.41
C ALA A 51 -6.10 15.38 -13.71
N LYS A 52 -5.84 14.67 -12.60
CA LYS A 52 -6.87 14.03 -11.78
C LYS A 52 -7.42 15.01 -10.74
N PRO A 53 -8.62 14.75 -10.18
CA PRO A 53 -9.05 15.42 -8.95
C PRO A 53 -7.97 15.33 -7.85
N SER A 54 -7.87 16.39 -7.04
CA SER A 54 -6.89 16.52 -5.96
C SER A 54 -6.98 15.42 -4.90
N LEU A 55 -5.96 15.32 -4.06
CA LEU A 55 -5.98 14.46 -2.87
C LEU A 55 -7.17 14.82 -1.96
N GLU A 56 -7.44 16.10 -1.78
CA GLU A 56 -8.52 16.61 -0.93
C GLU A 56 -9.89 16.20 -1.49
N ALA A 57 -10.11 16.37 -2.79
CA ALA A 57 -11.32 15.91 -3.45
C ALA A 57 -11.47 14.37 -3.39
N ALA A 58 -10.38 13.63 -3.54
CA ALA A 58 -10.40 12.17 -3.38
C ALA A 58 -10.72 11.77 -1.93
N LYS A 59 -10.15 12.46 -0.93
CA LYS A 59 -10.47 12.23 0.49
C LYS A 59 -11.96 12.40 0.74
N ASP A 60 -12.60 13.45 0.21
CA ASP A 60 -14.02 13.68 0.42
C ASP A 60 -14.89 12.58 -0.22
N GLN A 61 -14.54 12.16 -1.44
CA GLN A 61 -15.24 11.06 -2.13
C GLN A 61 -15.12 9.74 -1.38
N TYR A 62 -13.91 9.38 -0.96
CA TYR A 62 -13.64 8.13 -0.25
C TYR A 62 -14.24 8.14 1.16
N ARG A 63 -14.14 9.26 1.89
CA ARG A 63 -14.80 9.42 3.20
C ARG A 63 -16.29 9.16 3.09
N ALA A 64 -16.96 9.81 2.13
CA ALA A 64 -18.39 9.64 1.94
C ALA A 64 -18.76 8.19 1.59
N ALA A 65 -17.95 7.51 0.79
CA ALA A 65 -18.19 6.11 0.42
C ALA A 65 -17.97 5.16 1.62
N VAL A 66 -16.88 5.32 2.37
CA VAL A 66 -16.56 4.50 3.54
C VAL A 66 -17.60 4.69 4.64
N THR A 67 -18.04 5.93 4.90
CA THR A 67 -19.15 6.21 5.83
C THR A 67 -20.42 5.46 5.42
N ARG A 68 -20.85 5.55 4.15
CA ARG A 68 -22.04 4.83 3.68
C ARG A 68 -21.90 3.31 3.80
N MET A 69 -20.73 2.76 3.49
CA MET A 69 -20.46 1.33 3.64
C MET A 69 -20.49 0.91 5.12
N ALA A 70 -19.88 1.69 6.01
CA ALA A 70 -19.86 1.44 7.43
C ALA A 70 -21.26 1.49 8.04
N ASP A 71 -22.08 2.49 7.68
CA ASP A 71 -23.48 2.59 8.10
C ASP A 71 -24.29 1.36 7.67
N ALA A 72 -24.13 0.94 6.41
CA ALA A 72 -24.83 -0.21 5.87
C ALA A 72 -24.39 -1.53 6.53
N ILE A 73 -23.10 -1.68 6.86
CA ILE A 73 -22.57 -2.85 7.57
C ILE A 73 -23.06 -2.87 9.03
N ALA A 74 -23.00 -1.74 9.73
CA ALA A 74 -23.48 -1.61 11.11
C ALA A 74 -24.98 -1.96 11.21
N ALA A 75 -25.78 -1.58 10.21
CA ALA A 75 -27.20 -1.92 10.16
C ALA A 75 -27.49 -3.44 10.03
N LEU A 76 -26.52 -4.28 9.67
CA LEU A 76 -26.69 -5.74 9.59
C LEU A 76 -26.73 -6.43 10.94
N VAL A 77 -26.15 -5.80 11.98
CA VAL A 77 -25.89 -6.42 13.28
C VAL A 77 -26.45 -5.52 14.39
N PRO A 78 -27.52 -5.96 15.10
CA PRO A 78 -28.10 -5.17 16.18
C PRO A 78 -27.06 -4.76 17.23
N GLY A 79 -26.95 -3.47 17.49
CA GLY A 79 -26.02 -2.90 18.47
C GLY A 79 -24.57 -2.75 17.99
N LEU A 80 -24.26 -3.11 16.74
CA LEU A 80 -22.95 -2.82 16.15
C LEU A 80 -22.85 -1.32 15.86
N THR A 81 -21.77 -0.70 16.32
CA THR A 81 -21.45 0.71 16.07
C THR A 81 -20.09 0.80 15.39
N TRP A 82 -19.77 1.97 14.83
CA TRP A 82 -18.50 2.19 14.16
C TRP A 82 -17.96 3.59 14.43
N SER A 83 -16.63 3.74 14.31
CA SER A 83 -15.91 5.01 14.33
C SER A 83 -14.95 5.11 13.16
N MET A 84 -14.71 6.34 12.71
CA MET A 84 -13.60 6.61 11.79
C MET A 84 -12.31 6.70 12.63
N ASP A 85 -11.55 5.62 12.68
CA ASP A 85 -10.33 5.51 13.48
C ASP A 85 -9.16 6.22 12.81
N VAL A 86 -9.13 6.20 11.46
CA VAL A 86 -8.15 6.92 10.66
C VAL A 86 -8.83 7.65 9.51
N ASP A 87 -8.49 8.93 9.39
CA ASP A 87 -8.80 9.79 8.25
C ASP A 87 -7.54 10.59 7.90
N SER A 88 -6.72 10.03 7.02
CA SER A 88 -5.38 10.55 6.76
C SER A 88 -5.05 10.46 5.28
N TRP A 89 -3.76 10.51 4.97
CA TRP A 89 -3.16 10.18 3.70
C TRP A 89 -1.90 9.35 3.96
N ASN A 90 -1.48 8.58 2.96
CA ASN A 90 -0.21 7.85 2.96
C ASN A 90 0.68 8.32 1.80
N GLY A 91 1.96 7.99 1.86
CA GLY A 91 2.83 8.05 0.68
C GLY A 91 2.37 7.06 -0.39
N CYS A 92 2.63 7.39 -1.65
CA CYS A 92 2.52 6.42 -2.73
C CYS A 92 3.74 5.49 -2.75
N GLY A 93 3.56 4.22 -3.13
CA GLY A 93 4.66 3.28 -3.33
C GLY A 93 5.10 3.15 -4.80
N GLY A 94 6.04 2.26 -5.06
CA GLY A 94 6.55 1.98 -6.41
C GLY A 94 7.22 3.20 -7.03
N ASP A 95 6.98 3.44 -8.33
CA ASP A 95 7.56 4.58 -9.07
C ASP A 95 7.29 5.94 -8.41
N TYR A 96 6.24 6.05 -7.60
CA TYR A 96 5.82 7.28 -6.93
C TYR A 96 6.42 7.49 -5.53
N GLU A 97 7.22 6.55 -5.01
CA GLU A 97 7.79 6.61 -3.65
C GLU A 97 8.55 7.91 -3.38
N TRP A 98 9.28 8.39 -4.38
CA TRP A 98 10.10 9.60 -4.29
C TRP A 98 9.39 10.86 -4.81
N THR A 99 8.06 10.82 -4.95
CA THR A 99 7.24 11.95 -5.40
C THR A 99 6.44 12.58 -4.27
N ARG A 100 5.79 13.71 -4.53
CA ARG A 100 4.80 14.32 -3.62
C ARG A 100 3.43 13.66 -3.71
N ALA A 101 3.25 12.66 -4.57
CA ALA A 101 1.99 11.96 -4.66
C ALA A 101 1.64 11.26 -3.35
N ARG A 102 0.34 11.28 -3.02
CA ARG A 102 -0.23 10.68 -1.81
C ARG A 102 -1.49 9.91 -2.15
N THR A 103 -1.83 8.93 -1.31
CA THR A 103 -3.13 8.26 -1.36
C THR A 103 -3.98 8.76 -0.19
N ALA A 104 -5.28 8.95 -0.41
CA ALA A 104 -6.23 9.10 0.67
C ALA A 104 -6.35 7.77 1.40
N TYR A 105 -6.33 7.77 2.74
CA TYR A 105 -6.40 6.55 3.54
C TYR A 105 -7.39 6.67 4.68
N PHE A 106 -8.25 5.67 4.80
CA PHE A 106 -9.30 5.59 5.82
C PHE A 106 -9.29 4.23 6.51
N MET A 107 -9.59 4.24 7.80
CA MET A 107 -9.87 3.04 8.57
C MET A 107 -11.10 3.28 9.43
N VAL A 108 -12.12 2.46 9.22
CA VAL A 108 -13.26 2.33 10.11
C VAL A 108 -13.03 1.14 11.04
N GLY A 109 -13.16 1.38 12.33
CA GLY A 109 -13.27 0.35 13.35
C GLY A 109 -14.72 0.11 13.72
N PHE A 110 -15.12 -1.15 13.81
CA PHE A 110 -16.43 -1.54 14.34
C PHE A 110 -16.30 -2.00 15.79
N SER A 111 -17.32 -1.75 16.61
CA SER A 111 -17.32 -2.06 18.05
C SER A 111 -17.35 -3.56 18.38
N GLY A 112 -17.46 -4.42 17.38
CA GLY A 112 -17.53 -5.87 17.53
C GLY A 112 -17.38 -6.57 16.17
N PRO A 113 -17.50 -7.91 16.15
CA PRO A 113 -17.36 -8.68 14.92
C PRO A 113 -18.63 -8.67 14.08
N ILE A 114 -18.46 -8.78 12.76
CA ILE A 114 -19.52 -9.17 11.83
C ILE A 114 -19.72 -10.68 11.94
N PRO A 115 -20.93 -11.16 12.29
CA PRO A 115 -21.25 -12.60 12.36
C PRO A 115 -21.15 -13.31 11.01
N ASP A 116 -20.85 -14.61 11.03
CA ASP A 116 -20.67 -15.43 9.83
C ASP A 116 -21.89 -15.42 8.89
N ASP A 117 -23.11 -15.39 9.43
CA ASP A 117 -24.34 -15.35 8.64
C ASP A 117 -24.58 -13.99 7.96
N LYS A 118 -23.95 -12.92 8.45
CA LYS A 118 -23.99 -11.58 7.87
C LYS A 118 -22.80 -11.26 6.98
N TRP A 119 -21.72 -12.02 7.09
CA TRP A 119 -20.48 -11.79 6.35
C TRP A 119 -20.68 -11.66 4.82
N PRO A 120 -21.42 -12.56 4.13
CA PRO A 120 -21.62 -12.42 2.69
C PRO A 120 -22.29 -11.11 2.28
N GLN A 121 -23.20 -10.59 3.12
CA GLN A 121 -23.89 -9.33 2.88
C GLN A 121 -22.96 -8.13 3.12
N ALA A 122 -22.11 -8.18 4.16
CA ALA A 122 -21.09 -7.17 4.40
C ALA A 122 -20.08 -7.09 3.24
N VAL A 123 -19.60 -8.24 2.74
CA VAL A 123 -18.71 -8.30 1.57
C VAL A 123 -19.37 -7.71 0.33
N ARG A 124 -20.68 -7.94 0.14
CA ARG A 124 -21.42 -7.36 -0.98
C ARG A 124 -21.51 -5.83 -0.90
N ILE A 125 -21.74 -5.28 0.29
CA ILE A 125 -21.75 -3.82 0.50
C ILE A 125 -20.42 -3.20 0.07
N VAL A 126 -19.29 -3.83 0.44
CA VAL A 126 -17.96 -3.32 0.08
C VAL A 126 -17.64 -3.54 -1.39
N LYS A 127 -18.12 -4.64 -2.00
CA LYS A 127 -18.04 -4.86 -3.46
C LYS A 127 -18.76 -3.75 -4.22
N ASP A 128 -20.02 -3.52 -3.90
CA ASP A 128 -20.86 -2.54 -4.60
C ASP A 128 -20.30 -1.10 -4.38
N GLY A 129 -19.82 -0.81 -3.17
CA GLY A 129 -19.18 0.46 -2.85
C GLY A 129 -17.80 0.65 -3.49
N GLY A 130 -16.98 -0.39 -3.62
CA GLY A 130 -15.65 -0.31 -4.23
C GLY A 130 -15.67 -0.19 -5.76
N GLN A 131 -16.68 -0.76 -6.42
CA GLN A 131 -16.81 -0.74 -7.88
C GLN A 131 -16.85 0.67 -8.48
N GLN A 132 -17.45 1.64 -7.78
CA GLN A 132 -17.49 3.05 -8.24
C GLN A 132 -16.09 3.68 -8.37
N PHE A 133 -15.08 3.10 -7.71
CA PHE A 133 -13.68 3.51 -7.77
C PHE A 133 -12.81 2.60 -8.65
N GLY A 134 -13.43 1.68 -9.40
CA GLY A 134 -12.72 0.70 -10.21
C GLY A 134 -12.04 -0.42 -9.40
N ALA A 135 -12.41 -0.61 -8.13
CA ALA A 135 -11.92 -1.72 -7.30
C ALA A 135 -12.72 -3.00 -7.63
N THR A 136 -12.35 -3.67 -8.71
CA THR A 136 -13.10 -4.84 -9.22
C THR A 136 -12.39 -6.18 -9.01
N THR A 137 -11.10 -6.16 -8.68
CA THR A 137 -10.33 -7.39 -8.43
C THR A 137 -10.56 -7.85 -7.00
N PHE A 138 -11.28 -8.93 -6.80
CA PHE A 138 -11.61 -9.47 -5.48
C PHE A 138 -10.62 -10.56 -5.06
N GLY A 139 -10.12 -10.48 -3.83
CA GLY A 139 -9.29 -11.52 -3.23
C GLY A 139 -9.72 -11.86 -1.81
N VAL A 140 -9.45 -13.11 -1.43
CA VAL A 140 -9.73 -13.65 -0.11
C VAL A 140 -8.40 -13.99 0.54
N MET A 141 -8.10 -13.35 1.67
CA MET A 141 -6.92 -13.67 2.49
C MET A 141 -7.24 -14.70 3.55
N LYS A 142 -8.44 -14.62 4.13
CA LYS A 142 -8.96 -15.61 5.09
C LYS A 142 -10.47 -15.77 4.93
N ASP A 143 -10.93 -17.01 5.08
CA ASP A 143 -12.35 -17.36 5.09
C ASP A 143 -12.54 -18.61 5.96
N LYS A 144 -12.80 -18.40 7.25
CA LYS A 144 -13.17 -19.45 8.20
C LYS A 144 -14.10 -18.86 9.26
N PRO A 145 -14.90 -19.69 9.97
CA PRO A 145 -15.83 -19.20 10.97
C PRO A 145 -15.17 -18.24 11.98
N GLY A 146 -15.70 -17.02 12.09
CA GLY A 146 -15.21 -15.97 12.97
C GLY A 146 -13.84 -15.36 12.63
N ASP A 147 -13.25 -15.61 11.46
CA ASP A 147 -12.01 -14.97 11.00
C ASP A 147 -12.03 -14.85 9.47
N HIS A 148 -12.52 -13.71 8.99
CA HIS A 148 -12.60 -13.39 7.57
C HIS A 148 -11.77 -12.17 7.22
N ASP A 149 -11.13 -12.20 6.06
CA ASP A 149 -10.33 -11.09 5.54
C ASP A 149 -10.38 -11.13 4.01
N VAL A 150 -10.94 -10.08 3.41
CA VAL A 150 -11.06 -9.92 1.95
C VAL A 150 -10.60 -8.53 1.53
N TYR A 151 -10.19 -8.43 0.27
CA TYR A 151 -9.87 -7.16 -0.36
C TYR A 151 -10.48 -7.02 -1.75
N LEU A 152 -10.66 -5.76 -2.16
CA LEU A 152 -10.91 -5.33 -3.52
C LEU A 152 -9.79 -4.42 -3.95
N ALA A 153 -9.12 -4.76 -5.04
CA ALA A 153 -8.08 -3.94 -5.64
C ALA A 153 -8.54 -3.33 -6.96
N GLY A 154 -8.03 -2.14 -7.25
CA GLY A 154 -8.21 -1.43 -8.51
C GLY A 154 -6.88 -0.89 -9.04
N HIS A 155 -6.93 -0.21 -10.19
CA HIS A 155 -5.75 0.37 -10.80
C HIS A 155 -5.15 1.49 -9.92
N GLY A 156 -3.83 1.67 -9.97
CA GLY A 156 -3.16 2.83 -9.37
C GLY A 156 -3.09 2.82 -7.84
N GLY A 157 -3.32 1.67 -7.20
CA GLY A 157 -3.25 1.53 -5.74
C GLY A 157 -4.59 1.68 -5.01
N VAL A 158 -5.70 1.76 -5.75
CA VAL A 158 -7.04 1.69 -5.15
C VAL A 158 -7.21 0.37 -4.42
N GLU A 159 -7.59 0.42 -3.15
CA GLU A 159 -7.86 -0.77 -2.35
C GLU A 159 -9.00 -0.53 -1.36
N PHE A 160 -9.86 -1.52 -1.20
CA PHE A 160 -10.79 -1.63 -0.08
C PHE A 160 -10.55 -2.96 0.61
N LYS A 161 -10.49 -2.97 1.94
CA LYS A 161 -10.27 -4.20 2.71
C LYS A 161 -11.30 -4.30 3.81
N LEU A 162 -11.93 -5.46 3.94
CA LEU A 162 -12.87 -5.76 5.01
C LEU A 162 -12.35 -6.98 5.78
N GLY A 163 -12.21 -6.83 7.09
CA GLY A 163 -11.80 -7.92 7.98
C GLY A 163 -12.70 -8.04 9.19
N THR A 164 -12.86 -9.25 9.73
CA THR A 164 -13.54 -9.50 11.00
C THR A 164 -12.90 -10.65 11.75
N GLN A 165 -12.64 -10.44 13.05
CA GLN A 165 -12.26 -11.49 13.99
C GLN A 165 -12.83 -11.21 15.39
N VAL A 166 -12.06 -10.61 16.31
CA VAL A 166 -12.57 -10.14 17.60
C VAL A 166 -13.34 -8.83 17.44
N ALA A 167 -12.88 -7.99 16.50
CA ALA A 167 -13.55 -6.80 16.01
C ALA A 167 -13.50 -6.83 14.47
N SER A 168 -14.22 -5.90 13.84
CA SER A 168 -14.16 -5.72 12.39
C SER A 168 -13.51 -4.40 12.01
N SER A 169 -12.95 -4.35 10.81
CA SER A 169 -12.45 -3.11 10.22
C SER A 169 -12.73 -3.04 8.72
N LEU A 170 -12.95 -1.83 8.24
CA LEU A 170 -13.03 -1.49 6.82
C LEU A 170 -11.97 -0.44 6.51
N THR A 171 -11.00 -0.75 5.66
CA THR A 171 -10.05 0.24 5.15
C THR A 171 -10.34 0.60 3.71
N ALA A 172 -10.00 1.82 3.35
CA ALA A 172 -10.03 2.27 1.95
C ALA A 172 -8.80 3.11 1.64
N GLN A 173 -8.23 2.88 0.46
CA GLN A 173 -7.12 3.63 -0.09
C GLN A 173 -7.46 4.06 -1.52
N SER A 174 -7.17 5.33 -1.83
CA SER A 174 -7.30 5.83 -3.20
C SER A 174 -6.11 5.46 -4.07
N ASP A 175 -6.23 5.69 -5.37
CA ASP A 175 -5.05 5.84 -6.21
C ASP A 175 -4.23 7.08 -5.83
N CYS A 176 -3.01 7.15 -6.33
CA CYS A 176 -2.12 8.30 -6.13
C CYS A 176 -2.70 9.60 -6.68
N ARG A 177 -2.69 10.64 -5.84
CA ARG A 177 -3.16 12.02 -6.11
C ARG A 177 -2.11 13.05 -5.71
N ILE A 178 -2.21 14.23 -6.31
CA ILE A 178 -1.44 15.41 -5.91
C ILE A 178 -2.33 16.28 -5.03
N SER A 179 -1.78 16.79 -3.93
CA SER A 179 -2.49 17.77 -3.09
C SER A 179 -2.63 19.11 -3.80
N GLU A 180 -3.70 19.83 -3.53
CA GLU A 180 -3.90 21.20 -4.01
C GLU A 180 -2.72 22.11 -3.65
N THR A 181 -2.11 21.92 -2.47
CA THR A 181 -0.97 22.73 -2.03
C THR A 181 0.33 22.43 -2.79
N ASP A 182 0.39 21.27 -3.46
CA ASP A 182 1.53 20.83 -4.28
C ASP A 182 1.34 21.10 -5.77
N THR A 183 0.25 21.79 -6.15
CA THR A 183 0.00 22.23 -7.52
C THR A 183 0.82 23.50 -7.83
N PRO A 184 1.64 23.55 -8.89
CA PRO A 184 2.37 24.76 -9.23
C PRO A 184 1.38 25.90 -9.45
N SER A 185 1.68 27.07 -8.88
CA SER A 185 0.94 28.29 -9.18
C SER A 185 0.93 28.52 -10.70
N PRO A 186 -0.20 28.97 -11.27
CA PRO A 186 -0.21 29.34 -12.68
C PRO A 186 0.91 30.36 -12.94
N PRO A 187 1.61 30.28 -14.10
CA PRO A 187 2.63 31.25 -14.42
C PRO A 187 2.01 32.67 -14.40
N PRO A 188 2.74 33.69 -13.92
CA PRO A 188 2.24 35.06 -13.94
C PRO A 188 1.85 35.43 -15.36
N THR A 189 0.65 35.99 -15.52
CA THR A 189 0.18 36.48 -16.81
C THR A 189 1.11 37.61 -17.27
N PRO A 190 1.62 37.60 -18.52
CA PRO A 190 2.51 38.64 -19.03
C PRO A 190 1.85 40.02 -19.06
#